data_AF-A0A535YEQ2-F1
#
_entry.id   AF-A0A535YEQ2-F1
#
_cell.length_a   1.000
_cell.length_b   1.000
_cell.length_c   1.000
_cell.angle_alpha   90.00
_cell.angle_beta   90.00
_cell.angle_gamma   90.00
#
_symmetry.space_group_name_H-M   'P 1'
#
loop_
_entity.id
_entity.type
_entity.pdbx_description
1 polymer ?
#
loop_
_entity_poly.entity_id
_entity_poly.type
_entity_poly.pdbx_seq_one_letter_code
_entity_poly.pdbx_strand_id
1 'polypeptide(L)'
;MRTALVLALLAAAACGSVNPAPVVGRPLSTTQLKFAVMDAVGKPVYCDPDFYPIAREGGEQANAISTYPQIKADTEAYAAIVAHEHLPSGDLTDAQKLVAYKAWKLLRALTLTETYNGQAYVFQIRIQPTGGTYQMVAGQVRVDGVVSVTSRTATSAPNCPICLAASTLIATPRGPVVSQHR
;
A
#
# COMPACT_ATOMS: atom_id res chain seq x y z
N MET A 1 -74.44 -19.48 -34.91
CA MET A 1 -73.76 -20.62 -34.26
C MET A 1 -72.30 -20.25 -34.07
N ARG A 2 -71.77 -20.57 -32.89
CA ARG A 2 -70.43 -20.20 -32.39
C ARG A 2 -69.33 -20.91 -33.17
N THR A 3 -68.29 -20.19 -33.57
CA THR A 3 -66.95 -20.78 -33.81
C THR A 3 -65.88 -19.77 -33.39
N ALA A 4 -65.20 -20.10 -32.30
CA ALA A 4 -63.96 -19.48 -31.86
C ALA A 4 -62.80 -20.01 -32.70
N LEU A 5 -61.80 -19.17 -32.98
CA LEU A 5 -60.45 -19.63 -33.30
C LEU A 5 -59.43 -18.67 -32.71
N VAL A 6 -58.67 -19.21 -31.77
CA VAL A 6 -57.54 -18.59 -31.08
C VAL A 6 -56.30 -18.81 -31.95
N LEU A 7 -55.57 -17.74 -32.27
CA LEU A 7 -54.17 -17.83 -32.69
C LEU A 7 -53.33 -16.89 -31.82
N ALA A 8 -52.45 -17.50 -31.03
CA ALA A 8 -51.35 -16.86 -30.31
C ALA A 8 -50.07 -16.87 -31.17
N LEU A 9 -49.03 -16.16 -30.68
CA LEU A 9 -47.60 -16.14 -31.09
C LEU A 9 -47.22 -14.90 -31.94
N LEU A 10 -46.16 -14.11 -31.69
CA LEU A 10 -45.02 -14.12 -30.76
C LEU A 10 -44.48 -12.67 -30.70
N ALA A 11 -44.25 -12.12 -29.49
CA ALA A 11 -43.58 -10.84 -29.31
C ALA A 11 -42.06 -11.05 -29.15
N ALA A 12 -41.26 -10.54 -30.08
CA ALA A 12 -39.81 -10.49 -29.97
C ALA A 12 -39.39 -9.16 -29.31
N ALA A 13 -39.32 -9.13 -27.98
CA ALA A 13 -38.65 -8.06 -27.25
C ALA A 13 -37.14 -8.32 -27.30
N ALA A 14 -36.45 -7.69 -28.24
CA ALA A 14 -35.00 -7.63 -28.25
C ALA A 14 -34.54 -6.67 -27.12
N CYS A 15 -34.31 -7.22 -25.93
CA CYS A 15 -33.57 -6.55 -24.87
C CYS A 15 -32.11 -6.43 -25.33
N GLY A 16 -31.77 -5.33 -25.99
CA GLY A 16 -30.39 -4.87 -26.11
C GLY A 16 -29.89 -4.47 -24.72
N SER A 17 -29.29 -5.40 -23.99
CA SER A 17 -28.51 -5.11 -22.80
C SER A 17 -27.26 -4.34 -23.22
N VAL A 18 -27.37 -3.02 -23.26
CA VAL A 18 -26.21 -2.14 -23.21
C VAL A 18 -25.63 -2.34 -21.82
N ASN A 19 -24.66 -3.26 -21.69
CA ASN A 19 -23.79 -3.27 -20.52
C ASN A 19 -23.07 -1.91 -20.54
N PRO A 20 -23.30 -1.01 -19.57
CA PRO A 20 -22.46 0.17 -19.47
C PRO A 20 -21.03 -0.32 -19.29
N ALA A 21 -20.15 0.01 -20.24
CA ALA A 21 -18.73 -0.13 -20.02
C ALA A 21 -18.40 0.60 -18.69
N PRO A 22 -17.60 0.01 -17.80
CA PRO A 22 -17.21 0.70 -16.58
C PRO A 22 -16.64 2.05 -16.99
N VAL A 23 -17.17 3.13 -16.41
CA VAL A 23 -16.57 4.46 -16.53
C VAL A 23 -15.19 4.32 -15.91
N VAL A 24 -14.17 4.10 -16.75
CA VAL A 24 -12.79 4.06 -16.29
C VAL A 24 -12.51 5.49 -15.85
N GLY A 25 -12.54 5.71 -14.53
CA GLY A 25 -12.02 6.93 -13.93
C GLY A 25 -10.58 7.15 -14.42
N ARG A 26 -10.07 8.38 -14.29
CA ARG A 26 -8.68 8.66 -14.64
C ARG A 26 -7.77 7.62 -13.96
N PRO A 27 -6.80 7.02 -14.70
CA PRO A 27 -5.84 6.09 -14.12
C PRO A 27 -5.23 6.65 -12.83
N LEU A 28 -5.11 5.79 -11.81
CA LEU A 28 -4.47 6.15 -10.55
C LEU A 28 -2.99 6.38 -10.77
N SER A 29 -2.41 7.31 -10.01
CA SER A 29 -0.98 7.54 -10.00
C SER A 29 -0.23 6.35 -9.42
N THR A 30 1.06 6.20 -9.74
CA THR A 30 1.88 5.11 -9.18
C THR A 30 1.86 5.11 -7.66
N THR A 31 1.83 6.28 -7.01
CA THR A 31 1.70 6.38 -5.55
C THR A 31 0.37 5.84 -5.03
N GLN A 32 -0.74 6.17 -5.69
CA GLN A 32 -2.06 5.65 -5.32
C GLN A 32 -2.14 4.13 -5.51
N LEU A 33 -1.53 3.59 -6.57
CA LEU A 33 -1.44 2.15 -6.80
C LEU A 33 -0.66 1.42 -5.69
N LYS A 34 0.41 2.04 -5.17
CA LYS A 34 1.16 1.50 -4.03
C LYS A 34 0.30 1.42 -2.77
N PHE A 35 -0.52 2.43 -2.49
CA PHE A 35 -1.50 2.37 -1.39
C PHE A 35 -2.52 1.25 -1.61
N ALA A 36 -3.10 1.14 -2.81
CA ALA A 36 -4.03 0.06 -3.13
C ALA A 36 -3.44 -1.34 -2.88
N VAL A 37 -2.15 -1.55 -3.23
CA VAL A 37 -1.43 -2.79 -2.90
C VAL A 37 -1.33 -2.99 -1.39
N MET A 38 -0.89 -1.97 -0.64
CA MET A 38 -0.73 -2.08 0.82
C MET A 38 -2.05 -2.33 1.55
N ASP A 39 -3.16 -1.74 1.08
CA ASP A 39 -4.49 -1.99 1.64
C ASP A 39 -4.98 -3.41 1.35
N ALA A 40 -4.69 -3.94 0.15
CA ALA A 40 -5.12 -5.26 -0.26
C ALA A 40 -4.31 -6.40 0.37
N VAL A 41 -3.00 -6.23 0.56
CA VAL A 41 -2.11 -7.33 0.98
C VAL A 41 -1.41 -7.11 2.32
N GLY A 42 -1.34 -5.87 2.81
CA GLY A 42 -0.62 -5.48 4.01
C GLY A 42 0.62 -4.62 3.71
N LYS A 43 1.15 -4.01 4.78
CA LYS A 43 2.30 -3.10 4.71
C LYS A 43 3.61 -3.89 4.50
N PRO A 44 4.53 -3.38 3.66
CA PRO A 44 5.83 -4.01 3.48
C PRO A 44 6.62 -4.01 4.80
N VAL A 45 7.25 -5.14 5.11
CA VAL A 45 8.28 -5.25 6.14
C VAL A 45 9.63 -5.00 5.49
N TYR A 46 10.38 -4.04 6.02
CA TYR A 46 11.67 -3.60 5.49
C TYR A 46 12.57 -3.14 6.65
N CYS A 47 13.86 -2.98 6.36
CA CYS A 47 14.81 -2.46 7.35
C CYS A 47 14.65 -0.94 7.46
N ASP A 48 13.81 -0.50 8.40
CA ASP A 48 13.52 0.92 8.64
C ASP A 48 14.77 1.63 9.20
N PRO A 49 15.36 2.62 8.49
CA PRO A 49 16.56 3.33 8.94
C PRO A 49 16.41 4.08 10.27
N ASP A 50 15.18 4.38 10.71
CA ASP A 50 14.96 5.04 12.00
C ASP A 50 15.09 4.10 13.21
N PHE A 51 14.93 2.80 12.98
CA PHE A 51 14.98 1.77 14.02
C PHE A 51 16.18 0.83 13.87
N TYR A 52 16.71 0.73 12.66
CA TYR A 52 17.86 -0.10 12.33
C TYR A 52 19.15 0.74 12.27
N PRO A 53 20.26 0.29 12.90
CA PRO A 53 20.41 -0.90 13.75
C PRO A 53 19.98 -0.68 15.21
N ILE A 54 19.85 0.58 15.64
CA ILE A 54 19.44 0.94 17.01
C ILE A 54 18.48 2.13 16.91
N ALA A 55 17.29 1.97 17.48
CA ALA A 55 16.32 3.04 17.61
C ALA A 55 16.83 4.12 18.57
N ARG A 56 16.71 5.38 18.16
CA ARG A 56 17.01 6.53 19.01
C ARG A 56 15.69 7.12 19.48
N GLU A 57 15.56 7.31 20.79
CA GLU A 57 14.39 7.97 21.36
C GLU A 57 14.19 9.35 20.71
N GLY A 58 12.97 9.62 20.22
CA GLY A 58 12.63 10.84 19.49
C GLY A 58 13.21 10.96 18.06
N GLY A 59 14.07 10.04 17.61
CA GLY A 59 14.75 10.11 16.32
C GLY A 59 13.81 10.11 15.13
N GLU A 60 12.82 9.21 15.11
CA GLU A 60 11.83 9.13 14.03
C GLU A 60 11.02 10.43 13.89
N GLN A 61 10.64 11.05 15.02
CA GLN A 61 9.91 12.31 15.03
C GLN A 61 10.75 13.47 14.50
N ALA A 62 12.02 13.55 14.92
CA ALA A 62 12.94 14.56 14.41
C ALA A 62 13.17 14.41 12.90
N ASN A 63 13.33 13.17 12.42
CA ASN A 63 13.47 12.87 10.99
C ASN A 63 12.20 13.17 10.19
N ALA A 64 11.02 12.93 10.78
CA ALA A 64 9.75 13.30 10.16
C ALA A 64 9.64 14.82 9.96
N ILE A 65 10.03 15.61 10.96
CA ILE A 65 10.01 17.08 10.88
C ILE A 65 11.01 17.57 9.84
N SER A 66 12.24 17.05 9.85
CA SER A 66 13.30 17.49 8.93
C SER A 66 13.04 17.09 7.47
N THR A 67 12.40 15.94 7.24
CA THR A 67 12.09 15.41 5.90
C THR A 67 10.79 15.98 5.33
N TYR A 68 9.91 16.54 6.16
CA TYR A 68 8.60 17.05 5.73
C TYR A 68 8.64 18.01 4.52
N PRO A 69 9.58 18.98 4.42
CA PRO A 69 9.68 19.83 3.24
C PRO A 69 9.92 19.05 1.95
N GLN A 70 10.70 17.96 2.01
CA GLN A 70 10.97 17.10 0.85
C GLN A 70 9.72 16.30 0.46
N ILE A 71 8.99 15.76 1.45
CA ILE A 71 7.72 15.06 1.20
C ILE A 71 6.71 16.00 0.54
N LYS A 72 6.60 17.23 1.05
CA LYS A 72 5.67 18.24 0.51
C LYS A 72 6.06 18.71 -0.90
N ALA A 73 7.35 18.69 -1.24
CA ALA A 73 7.84 19.05 -2.58
C ALA A 73 7.49 18.00 -3.65
N ASP A 74 7.33 16.73 -3.27
CA ASP A 74 6.77 15.70 -4.13
C ASP A 74 5.24 15.81 -4.13
N THR A 75 4.70 16.61 -5.06
CA THR A 75 3.27 16.94 -5.08
C THR A 75 2.36 15.73 -5.28
N GLU A 76 2.79 14.75 -6.07
CA GLU A 76 2.02 13.52 -6.27
C GLU A 76 1.99 12.70 -4.98
N ALA A 77 3.16 12.44 -4.39
CA ALA A 77 3.23 11.64 -3.18
C ALA A 77 2.52 12.32 -2.01
N TYR A 78 2.71 13.63 -1.84
CA TYR A 78 2.06 14.39 -0.78
C TYR A 78 0.54 14.34 -0.89
N ALA A 79 -0.01 14.56 -2.08
CA ALA A 79 -1.45 14.52 -2.29
C ALA A 79 -2.02 13.12 -1.99
N ALA A 80 -1.35 12.06 -2.44
CA ALA A 80 -1.77 10.68 -2.17
C ALA A 80 -1.68 10.34 -0.68
N ILE A 81 -0.61 10.74 0.01
CA ILE A 81 -0.43 10.52 1.45
C ILE A 81 -1.52 11.25 2.25
N VAL A 82 -1.75 12.54 1.97
CA VAL A 82 -2.75 13.34 2.70
C VAL A 82 -4.14 12.75 2.52
N ALA A 83 -4.49 12.33 1.30
CA ALA A 83 -5.77 11.71 1.02
C ALA A 83 -5.93 10.34 1.72
N HIS A 84 -4.92 9.48 1.62
CA HIS A 84 -4.94 8.12 2.18
C HIS A 84 -4.94 8.09 3.71
N GLU A 85 -4.11 8.93 4.34
CA GLU A 85 -3.97 9.00 5.80
C GLU A 85 -4.98 9.96 6.45
N HIS A 86 -5.90 10.53 5.66
CA HIS A 86 -6.93 11.47 6.11
C HIS A 86 -6.37 12.68 6.87
N LEU A 87 -5.26 13.23 6.38
CA LEU A 87 -4.60 14.38 6.98
C LEU A 87 -5.31 15.69 6.57
N PRO A 88 -5.30 16.73 7.41
CA PRO A 88 -5.92 18.00 7.06
C PRO A 88 -5.17 18.72 5.93
N SER A 89 -5.86 19.64 5.27
CA SER A 89 -5.24 20.60 4.35
C SER A 89 -4.37 21.60 5.10
N GLY A 90 -3.30 22.07 4.46
CA GLY A 90 -2.39 23.08 5.02
C GLY A 90 -1.11 22.47 5.59
N ASP A 91 -0.47 23.21 6.50
CA ASP A 91 0.72 22.73 7.19
C ASP A 91 0.36 21.76 8.31
N LEU A 92 1.05 20.62 8.32
CA LEU A 92 0.83 19.56 9.29
C LEU A 92 1.47 19.89 10.63
N THR A 93 0.81 19.49 11.73
CA THR A 93 1.43 19.42 13.06
C THR A 93 2.55 18.38 13.09
N ASP A 94 3.44 18.42 14.08
CA ASP A 94 4.55 17.47 14.17
C ASP A 94 4.08 16.01 14.24
N ALA A 95 3.01 15.73 14.98
CA ALA A 95 2.40 14.39 15.02
C ALA A 95 1.88 13.95 13.64
N GLN A 96 1.30 14.86 12.87
CA GLN A 96 0.82 14.58 11.51
C GLN A 96 1.97 14.43 10.51
N LYS A 97 3.08 15.17 10.68
CA LYS A 97 4.31 14.96 9.90
C LYS A 97 4.85 13.55 10.12
N LEU A 98 4.76 13.01 11.34
CA LEU A 98 5.15 11.62 11.62
C LEU A 98 4.27 10.61 10.86
N VAL A 99 2.96 10.85 10.78
CA VAL A 99 2.05 10.01 9.98
C VAL A 99 2.45 10.06 8.51
N ALA A 100 2.61 11.25 7.95
CA ALA A 100 3.01 11.43 6.56
C ALA A 100 4.37 10.79 6.24
N TYR A 101 5.34 10.94 7.14
CA TYR A 101 6.68 10.36 7.02
C TYR A 101 6.65 8.82 7.05
N LYS A 102 5.83 8.22 7.92
CA LYS A 102 5.62 6.76 7.95
C LYS A 102 5.04 6.24 6.65
N ALA A 103 4.02 6.89 6.11
CA ALA A 103 3.44 6.54 4.81
C ALA A 103 4.47 6.70 3.68
N TRP A 104 5.21 7.80 3.68
CA TRP A 104 6.27 8.05 2.69
C TRP A 104 7.37 6.97 2.70
N LYS A 105 7.83 6.52 3.87
CA LYS A 105 8.79 5.41 3.95
C LYS A 105 8.23 4.11 3.36
N LEU A 106 6.96 3.79 3.64
CA LEU A 106 6.30 2.59 3.09
C LEU A 106 6.19 2.65 1.57
N LEU A 107 5.82 3.80 1.00
CA LEU A 107 5.78 4.01 -0.45
C LEU A 107 7.14 3.76 -1.11
N ARG A 108 8.24 4.06 -0.42
CA ARG A 108 9.60 3.80 -0.91
C ARG A 108 10.04 2.36 -0.75
N ALA A 109 9.49 1.64 0.24
CA ALA A 109 9.76 0.22 0.46
C ALA A 109 9.04 -0.70 -0.55
N LEU A 110 7.94 -0.23 -1.16
CA LEU A 110 7.21 -0.94 -2.20
C LEU A 110 7.63 -0.46 -3.59
N THR A 111 8.16 -1.37 -4.40
CA THR A 111 8.47 -1.15 -5.81
C THR A 111 7.35 -1.69 -6.69
N LEU A 112 6.96 -0.91 -7.70
CA LEU A 112 6.05 -1.31 -8.76
C LEU A 112 6.85 -1.31 -10.07
N THR A 113 6.77 -2.41 -10.83
CA THR A 113 7.39 -2.50 -12.15
C THR A 113 6.29 -2.59 -13.19
N GLU A 114 6.32 -1.71 -14.19
CA GLU A 114 5.29 -1.63 -15.23
C GLU A 114 5.25 -2.92 -16.08
N THR A 115 4.05 -3.36 -16.47
CA THR A 115 3.90 -4.42 -17.47
C THR A 115 4.03 -3.86 -18.88
N TYR A 116 4.40 -4.69 -19.86
CA TYR A 116 4.67 -4.27 -21.25
C TYR A 116 3.56 -3.41 -21.91
N ASN A 117 2.31 -3.55 -21.49
CA ASN A 117 1.15 -2.81 -22.03
C ASN A 117 0.75 -1.55 -21.25
N GLY A 118 1.45 -1.21 -20.16
CA GLY A 118 1.16 -0.05 -19.30
C GLY A 118 -0.20 -0.08 -18.59
N GLN A 119 -0.90 -1.21 -18.57
CA GLN A 119 -2.22 -1.34 -17.94
C GLN A 119 -2.15 -1.89 -16.51
N ALA A 120 -0.98 -2.37 -16.10
CA ALA A 120 -0.75 -2.92 -14.77
C ALA A 120 0.71 -2.76 -14.35
N TYR A 121 0.94 -2.98 -13.06
CA TYR A 121 2.26 -3.05 -12.45
C TYR A 121 2.38 -4.35 -11.67
N VAL A 122 3.52 -5.02 -11.79
CA VAL A 122 3.86 -6.15 -10.93
C VAL A 122 4.46 -5.64 -9.63
N PHE A 123 4.16 -6.35 -8.54
CA PHE A 123 4.77 -6.12 -7.24
C PHE A 123 5.20 -7.43 -6.61
N GLN A 124 6.20 -7.33 -5.73
CA GLN A 124 6.60 -8.38 -4.82
C GLN A 124 7.02 -7.74 -3.50
N ILE A 125 6.32 -8.05 -2.41
CA ILE A 125 6.62 -7.50 -1.09
C ILE A 125 6.59 -8.56 -0.01
N ARG A 126 7.45 -8.38 0.98
CA ARG A 126 7.39 -9.14 2.22
C ARG A 126 6.43 -8.45 3.17
N ILE A 127 5.51 -9.21 3.76
CA ILE A 127 4.58 -8.74 4.80
C ILE A 127 4.70 -9.64 6.03
N GLN A 128 4.21 -9.15 7.17
CA GLN A 128 3.96 -9.95 8.35
C GLN A 128 2.54 -9.66 8.85
N PRO A 129 1.55 -10.54 8.57
CA PRO A 129 0.22 -10.40 9.14
C PRO A 129 0.27 -10.42 10.67
N THR A 130 -0.65 -9.73 11.35
CA THR A 130 -0.74 -9.75 12.80
C THR A 130 -0.93 -11.18 13.31
N GLY A 131 -0.02 -11.65 14.17
CA GLY A 131 -0.04 -13.03 14.68
C GLY A 131 0.37 -14.10 13.67
N GLY A 132 0.84 -13.72 12.48
CA GLY A 132 1.29 -14.62 11.42
C GLY A 132 2.81 -14.67 11.24
N THR A 133 3.26 -15.60 10.39
CA THR A 133 4.65 -15.68 9.92
C THR A 133 4.87 -14.73 8.74
N TYR A 134 6.14 -14.42 8.46
CA TYR A 134 6.47 -13.60 7.30
C TYR A 134 6.05 -14.31 6.00
N GLN A 135 5.49 -13.53 5.08
CA GLN A 135 5.08 -14.00 3.76
C GLN A 135 5.68 -13.12 2.67
N MET A 136 6.16 -13.73 1.60
CA MET A 136 6.42 -13.03 0.35
C MET A 136 5.14 -13.09 -0.50
N VAL A 137 4.61 -11.93 -0.84
CA VAL A 137 3.40 -11.77 -1.66
C VAL A 137 3.80 -11.19 -3.00
N ALA A 138 3.42 -11.87 -4.08
CA ALA A 138 3.60 -11.39 -5.44
C ALA A 138 2.24 -11.24 -6.13
N GLY A 139 2.14 -10.27 -7.02
CA GLY A 139 0.90 -10.00 -7.72
C GLY A 139 1.02 -8.87 -8.73
N GLN A 140 -0.14 -8.38 -9.16
CA GLN A 140 -0.29 -7.25 -10.06
C GLN A 140 -1.31 -6.26 -9.50
N VAL A 141 -1.10 -4.99 -9.77
CA VAL A 141 -2.09 -3.94 -9.57
C VAL A 141 -2.37 -3.26 -10.89
N ARG A 142 -3.64 -3.22 -11.30
CA ARG A 142 -4.08 -2.53 -12.51
C ARG A 142 -4.09 -1.01 -12.30
N VAL A 143 -4.09 -0.25 -13.39
CA VAL A 143 -4.15 1.22 -13.37
C VAL A 143 -5.41 1.80 -12.70
N ASP A 144 -6.45 1.00 -12.50
CA ASP A 144 -7.66 1.35 -11.76
C ASP A 144 -7.62 0.94 -10.27
N GLY A 145 -6.47 0.43 -9.79
CA GLY A 145 -6.25 0.04 -8.40
C GLY A 145 -6.69 -1.37 -8.05
N VAL A 146 -7.22 -2.15 -9.00
CA VAL A 146 -7.60 -3.54 -8.74
C VAL A 146 -6.34 -4.40 -8.56
N VAL A 147 -6.18 -4.96 -7.36
CA VAL A 147 -5.05 -5.83 -6.97
C VAL A 147 -5.40 -7.30 -7.17
N SER A 148 -4.52 -8.05 -7.82
CA SER A 148 -4.59 -9.51 -7.99
C SER A 148 -3.34 -10.16 -7.44
N VAL A 149 -3.49 -11.01 -6.42
CA VAL A 149 -2.38 -11.77 -5.83
C VAL A 149 -2.17 -13.06 -6.62
N THR A 150 -0.95 -13.29 -7.09
CA THR A 150 -0.58 -14.51 -7.83
C THR A 150 0.13 -15.53 -6.95
N SER A 151 0.78 -15.10 -5.87
CA SER A 151 1.49 -15.99 -4.96
C SER A 151 1.59 -15.44 -3.54
N ARG A 152 1.54 -16.36 -2.57
CA ARG A 152 1.90 -16.15 -1.17
C ARG A 152 2.77 -17.30 -0.72
N THR A 153 4.01 -17.02 -0.35
CA THR A 153 4.96 -18.04 0.12
C THR A 153 5.52 -17.66 1.48
N ALA A 154 5.73 -18.65 2.36
CA ALA A 154 6.38 -18.41 3.63
C ALA A 154 7.82 -17.90 3.40
N THR A 155 8.24 -16.93 4.20
CA THR A 155 9.61 -16.39 4.16
C THR A 155 10.09 -16.09 5.58
N SER A 156 11.31 -15.60 5.71
CA SER A 156 11.89 -15.11 6.96
C SER A 156 11.76 -13.59 7.07
N ALA A 157 12.13 -13.04 8.22
CA ALA A 157 12.39 -11.61 8.37
C ALA A 157 13.37 -11.11 7.28
N PRO A 158 13.29 -9.82 6.87
CA PRO A 158 14.29 -9.26 5.98
C PRO A 158 15.68 -9.32 6.60
N ASN A 159 16.70 -9.57 5.77
CA ASN A 159 18.10 -9.59 6.22
C ASN A 159 18.58 -8.15 6.45
N CYS A 160 18.32 -7.60 7.63
CA CYS A 160 18.88 -6.33 8.04
C CYS A 160 20.34 -6.54 8.47
N PRO A 161 21.33 -5.73 8.03
CA PRO A 161 22.76 -6.08 8.19
C PRO A 161 23.27 -6.31 9.64
N ILE A 162 22.49 -5.99 10.67
CA ILE A 162 22.73 -6.27 12.10
C ILE A 162 21.39 -6.73 12.70
N CYS A 163 21.04 -8.00 12.53
CA CYS A 163 19.83 -8.60 13.11
C CYS A 163 20.13 -9.11 14.52
N LEU A 164 20.25 -8.23 15.52
CA LEU A 164 20.02 -8.68 16.90
C LEU A 164 18.51 -8.92 17.05
N ALA A 165 18.11 -10.07 17.58
CA ALA A 165 16.71 -10.41 17.78
C ALA A 165 15.95 -9.26 18.46
N ALA A 166 14.69 -9.03 18.06
CA ALA A 166 13.83 -8.05 18.71
C ALA A 166 13.86 -8.26 20.24
N SER A 167 14.10 -7.21 21.01
CA SER A 167 14.32 -7.22 22.48
C SER A 167 15.74 -7.54 22.96
N THR A 168 16.73 -7.66 22.08
CA THR A 168 18.13 -7.77 22.51
C THR A 168 18.58 -6.47 23.19
N LEU A 169 19.07 -6.55 24.43
CA LEU A 169 19.61 -5.40 25.14
C LEU A 169 21.06 -5.14 24.73
N ILE A 170 21.32 -3.94 24.19
CA ILE A 170 22.65 -3.45 23.85
C ILE A 170 23.10 -2.56 25.01
N ALA A 171 24.20 -2.92 25.66
CA ALA A 171 24.77 -2.09 26.71
C ALA A 171 25.29 -0.76 26.12
N THR A 172 24.88 0.37 26.69
CA THR A 172 25.42 1.69 26.35
C THR A 172 25.89 2.41 27.62
N PRO A 173 26.76 3.44 27.53
CA PRO A 173 27.20 4.21 28.69
C PRO A 173 26.06 4.89 29.48
N ARG A 174 24.89 5.06 28.87
CA ARG A 174 23.69 5.64 29.50
C ARG A 174 22.67 4.58 29.96
N GLY A 175 23.04 3.30 29.90
CA GLY A 175 22.17 2.16 30.23
C GLY A 175 21.83 1.29 29.02
N PRO A 176 21.21 0.12 29.23
CA PRO A 176 20.84 -0.78 28.14
C PRO A 176 19.75 -0.18 27.23
N VAL A 177 19.87 -0.39 25.93
CA VAL A 177 18.83 -0.03 24.93
C VAL A 177 18.34 -1.28 24.20
N VAL A 178 17.04 -1.35 23.89
CA VAL A 178 16.44 -2.48 23.18
C VAL A 178 16.70 -2.39 21.66
N SER A 179 17.16 -3.48 21.06
CA SER A 179 17.09 -3.70 19.61
C SER A 179 15.63 -3.80 19.20
N GLN A 180 15.20 -2.95 18.28
CA GLN A 180 13.82 -2.93 17.77
C GLN A 180 13.78 -3.48 16.34
N HIS A 181 12.75 -4.27 16.05
CA HIS A 181 12.32 -4.60 14.70
C HIS A 181 10.86 -4.16 14.58
N ARG A 182 10.49 -3.62 13.41
CA ARG A 182 9.12 -3.22 13.10
C ARG A 182 8.61 -3.98 11.89
#